data_AF-A0A2N5A229-F1
#
_entry.id   AF-A0A2N5A229-F1
#
_cell.length_a   1.000
_cell.length_b   1.000
_cell.length_c   1.000
_cell.angle_alpha   90.00
_cell.angle_beta   90.00
_cell.angle_gamma   90.00
#
_symmetry.space_group_name_H-M   'P 1'
#
loop_
_entity.id
_entity.type
_entity.pdbx_description
1 polymer ?
#
loop_
_entity_poly.entity_id
_entity_poly.type
_entity_poly.pdbx_seq_one_letter_code
_entity_poly.pdbx_strand_id
1 'polypeptide(L)'
;LYIGEPSAEAVAAQMPDLILVSATGGDSALPLYDQLKTIAPTLVINYDDKSWQTLLTQLGQITGHEQQASARIADFNKQLVSLKEKMKLPPQPVTALVYTAAAHSANIWTPASAQGQMLEQLGFSLATLPGGLPASHSQGKRHDIVQLG
;
A
#
# COMPACT_ATOMS: atom_id res chain seq x y z
N LEU A 1 9.20 16.13 2.64
CA LEU A 1 8.38 14.94 2.98
C LEU A 1 8.11 15.05 4.48
N TYR A 2 6.88 15.33 4.88
CA TYR A 2 6.52 15.45 6.29
C TYR A 2 6.46 14.02 6.85
N ILE A 3 7.54 13.57 7.48
CA ILE A 3 7.55 12.37 8.32
C ILE A 3 7.14 12.89 9.69
N GLY A 4 5.84 12.94 9.96
CA GLY A 4 5.38 13.22 11.32
C GLY A 4 5.80 12.04 12.18
N GLU A 5 6.73 12.23 13.11
CA GLU A 5 7.04 11.21 14.09
C GLU A 5 5.74 10.78 14.79
N PRO A 6 5.44 9.48 14.85
CA PRO A 6 4.22 9.03 15.49
C PRO A 6 4.27 9.39 17.00
N SER A 7 3.13 9.75 17.58
CA SER A 7 3.03 10.17 18.98
C SER A 7 1.89 9.41 19.67
N ALA A 8 2.23 8.59 20.66
CA ALA A 8 1.24 7.87 21.46
C ALA A 8 0.37 8.82 22.30
N GLU A 9 0.93 9.93 22.77
CA GLU A 9 0.20 10.96 23.51
C GLU A 9 -0.88 11.62 22.65
N ALA A 10 -0.54 11.95 21.39
CA ALA A 10 -1.50 12.51 20.44
C ALA A 10 -2.63 11.52 20.13
N VAL A 11 -2.32 10.22 20.05
CA VAL A 11 -3.32 9.16 19.87
C VAL A 11 -4.21 9.02 21.11
N ALA A 12 -3.64 9.01 22.31
CA ALA A 12 -4.39 8.90 23.56
C ALA A 12 -5.41 10.04 23.72
N ALA A 13 -5.05 11.25 23.31
CA ALA A 13 -5.94 12.41 23.34
C ALA A 13 -7.21 12.26 22.48
N GLN A 14 -7.21 11.36 21.49
CA GLN A 14 -8.39 11.06 20.67
C GLN A 14 -9.34 10.05 21.31
N MET A 15 -8.95 9.42 22.43
CA MET A 15 -9.70 8.36 23.11
C MET A 15 -10.20 7.27 22.13
N PRO A 16 -9.31 6.65 21.34
CA PRO A 16 -9.70 5.68 20.32
C PRO A 16 -10.25 4.40 20.94
N ASP A 17 -11.15 3.73 20.23
CA ASP A 17 -11.63 2.37 20.51
C ASP A 17 -10.92 1.30 19.66
N LEU A 18 -10.22 1.70 18.60
CA LEU A 18 -9.36 0.87 17.77
C LEU A 18 -8.20 1.71 17.21
N ILE A 19 -7.00 1.14 17.19
CA ILE A 19 -5.81 1.72 16.56
C ILE A 19 -5.31 0.78 15.47
N LEU A 20 -5.04 1.32 14.28
CA LEU A 20 -4.42 0.59 13.17
C LEU A 20 -3.00 1.09 12.95
N VAL A 21 -2.04 0.17 12.87
CA VAL A 21 -0.62 0.45 12.64
C VAL A 21 -0.19 -0.24 11.35
N SER A 22 0.48 0.48 10.45
CA SER A 22 1.07 -0.14 9.26
C SER A 22 2.29 -0.98 9.61
N ALA A 23 2.41 -2.17 9.01
CA ALA A 23 3.51 -3.10 9.25
C ALA A 23 4.83 -2.65 8.63
N THR A 24 4.79 -1.96 7.49
CA THR A 24 5.95 -1.47 6.73
C THR A 24 5.69 -0.06 6.19
N GLY A 25 6.72 0.58 5.64
CA GLY A 25 6.64 1.93 5.09
C GLY A 25 7.05 3.03 6.07
N GLY A 26 7.24 4.24 5.57
CA GLY A 26 7.66 5.40 6.37
C GLY A 26 6.58 5.92 7.33
N ASP A 27 5.36 5.43 7.19
CA ASP A 27 4.20 5.68 8.06
C ASP A 27 4.06 4.64 9.18
N SER A 28 4.93 3.61 9.22
CA SER A 28 4.86 2.57 10.23
C SER A 28 5.15 3.13 11.63
N ALA A 29 4.13 3.07 12.49
CA ALA A 29 4.25 3.36 13.92
C ALA A 29 4.55 2.09 14.75
N LEU A 30 5.08 1.04 14.11
CA LEU A 30 5.38 -0.24 14.77
C LEU A 30 6.29 -0.10 16.01
N PRO A 31 7.31 0.79 16.05
CA PRO A 31 8.10 1.02 17.27
C PRO A 31 7.28 1.49 18.48
N LEU A 32 6.09 2.07 18.27
CA LEU A 32 5.19 2.51 19.33
C LEU A 32 4.10 1.49 19.69
N TYR A 33 4.09 0.31 19.08
CA TYR A 33 3.03 -0.68 19.26
C TYR A 33 2.72 -0.96 20.74
N ASP A 34 3.75 -1.17 21.57
CA ASP A 34 3.57 -1.46 22.99
C ASP A 34 2.91 -0.30 23.74
N GLN A 35 3.21 0.95 23.37
CA GLN A 35 2.56 2.12 23.95
C GLN A 35 1.10 2.24 23.46
N LEU A 36 0.88 2.11 22.15
CA LEU A 36 -0.44 2.22 21.53
C LEU A 36 -1.42 1.16 22.07
N LYS A 37 -0.94 -0.06 22.29
CA LYS A 37 -1.74 -1.16 22.86
C LYS A 37 -2.25 -0.86 24.28
N THR A 38 -1.58 0.01 25.05
CA THR A 38 -2.07 0.45 26.37
C THR A 38 -3.25 1.42 26.27
N ILE A 39 -3.43 2.08 25.13
CA ILE A 39 -4.49 3.07 24.88
C ILE A 39 -5.77 2.37 24.42
N ALA A 40 -5.67 1.50 23.40
CA ALA A 40 -6.81 0.81 22.80
C ALA A 40 -6.37 -0.49 22.09
N PRO A 41 -7.31 -1.40 21.74
CA PRO A 41 -7.04 -2.51 20.83
C PRO A 41 -6.25 -2.03 19.60
N THR A 42 -5.06 -2.58 19.40
CA THR A 42 -4.13 -2.14 18.35
C THR A 42 -3.84 -3.29 17.40
N LEU A 43 -4.10 -3.08 16.10
CA LEU A 43 -3.88 -4.07 15.05
C LEU A 43 -2.78 -3.60 14.10
N VAL A 44 -1.82 -4.48 13.83
CA VAL A 44 -0.81 -4.27 12.81
C VAL A 44 -1.32 -4.80 11.48
N ILE A 45 -1.38 -3.93 10.47
CA ILE A 45 -1.90 -4.24 9.15
C ILE A 45 -0.77 -4.11 8.13
N ASN A 46 -0.45 -5.22 7.46
CA ASN A 46 0.43 -5.16 6.30
C ASN A 46 -0.37 -4.69 5.08
N TYR A 47 0.18 -3.75 4.31
CA TYR A 47 -0.41 -3.29 3.06
C TYR A 47 0.51 -3.50 1.85
N ASP A 48 1.71 -4.04 2.05
CA ASP A 48 2.75 -4.10 1.02
C ASP A 48 2.77 -5.38 0.17
N ASP A 49 1.79 -6.26 0.35
CA ASP A 49 1.74 -7.60 -0.25
C ASP A 49 0.36 -7.95 -0.82
N LYS A 50 -0.55 -6.98 -0.90
CA LYS A 50 -1.96 -7.21 -1.26
C LYS A 50 -2.55 -6.06 -2.03
N SER A 51 -3.62 -6.34 -2.78
CA SER A 51 -4.42 -5.29 -3.43
C SER A 51 -5.11 -4.39 -2.41
N TRP A 52 -5.46 -3.18 -2.83
CA TRP A 52 -6.27 -2.29 -2.00
C TRP A 52 -7.67 -2.89 -1.74
N GLN A 53 -8.21 -3.70 -2.67
CA GLN A 53 -9.49 -4.39 -2.46
C GLN A 53 -9.38 -5.42 -1.32
N THR A 54 -8.32 -6.23 -1.31
CA THR A 54 -8.06 -7.20 -0.25
C THR A 54 -7.89 -6.52 1.10
N LEU A 55 -7.13 -5.41 1.14
CA LEU A 55 -6.97 -4.60 2.34
C LEU A 55 -8.32 -4.03 2.80
N LEU A 56 -9.13 -3.50 1.89
CA LEU A 56 -10.44 -2.95 2.23
C LEU A 56 -11.41 -4.02 2.75
N THR A 57 -11.38 -5.23 2.19
CA THR A 57 -12.16 -6.36 2.72
C THR A 57 -11.74 -6.70 4.15
N GLN A 58 -10.44 -6.76 4.42
CA GLN A 58 -9.92 -7.01 5.77
C GLN A 58 -10.36 -5.91 6.76
N LEU A 59 -10.24 -4.64 6.37
CA LEU A 59 -10.68 -3.52 7.19
C LEU A 59 -12.20 -3.53 7.42
N GLY A 60 -12.98 -3.90 6.40
CA GLY A 60 -14.42 -4.10 6.52
C GLY A 60 -14.77 -5.12 7.59
N GLN A 61 -14.09 -6.26 7.63
CA GLN A 61 -14.30 -7.29 8.65
C GLN A 61 -13.91 -6.82 10.06
N ILE A 62 -12.78 -6.11 10.19
CA ILE A 62 -12.30 -5.58 11.47
C ILE A 62 -13.29 -4.56 12.05
N THR A 63 -13.92 -3.77 11.18
CA THR A 63 -14.76 -2.63 11.58
C THR A 63 -16.26 -2.90 11.51
N GLY A 64 -16.69 -4.10 11.07
CA GLY A 64 -18.11 -4.42 10.83
C GLY A 64 -18.75 -3.68 9.65
N HIS A 65 -17.95 -3.31 8.65
CA HIS A 65 -18.35 -2.56 7.44
C HIS A 65 -18.20 -3.39 6.15
N GLU A 66 -18.46 -4.70 6.22
CA GLU A 66 -18.27 -5.62 5.10
C GLU A 66 -19.14 -5.27 3.89
N GLN A 67 -20.37 -4.81 4.13
CA GLN A 67 -21.29 -4.40 3.06
C GLN A 67 -20.77 -3.17 2.31
N GLN A 68 -20.26 -2.17 3.05
CA GLN A 68 -19.69 -0.95 2.47
C GLN A 68 -18.40 -1.27 1.71
N ALA A 69 -17.53 -2.13 2.26
CA ALA A 69 -16.33 -2.60 1.57
C ALA A 69 -16.68 -3.30 0.25
N SER A 70 -17.63 -4.24 0.28
CA SER A 70 -18.09 -4.98 -0.89
C SER A 70 -18.70 -4.05 -1.95
N ALA A 71 -19.57 -3.12 -1.54
CA ALA A 71 -20.18 -2.14 -2.45
C ALA A 71 -19.12 -1.27 -3.13
N ARG A 72 -18.13 -0.77 -2.37
CA ARG A 72 -17.06 0.06 -2.91
C ARG A 72 -16.20 -0.68 -3.92
N ILE A 73 -15.87 -1.94 -3.64
CA ILE A 73 -15.11 -2.81 -4.55
C ILE A 73 -15.93 -3.08 -5.83
N ALA A 74 -17.22 -3.38 -5.69
CA ALA A 74 -18.10 -3.63 -6.83
C ALA A 74 -18.21 -2.41 -7.76
N ASP A 75 -18.36 -1.22 -7.20
CA ASP A 75 -18.44 0.01 -7.99
C ASP A 75 -17.13 0.35 -8.69
N PHE A 76 -15.99 0.14 -8.03
CA PHE A 76 -14.69 0.25 -8.68
C PHE A 76 -14.55 -0.74 -9.83
N ASN A 77 -14.92 -2.01 -9.62
CA ASN A 77 -14.79 -3.04 -10.66
C ASN A 77 -15.62 -2.71 -11.90
N LYS A 78 -16.82 -2.13 -11.74
CA LYS A 78 -17.62 -1.62 -12.88
C LYS A 78 -16.88 -0.53 -13.65
N GLN A 79 -16.28 0.43 -12.95
CA GLN A 79 -15.50 1.50 -13.59
C GLN A 79 -14.25 0.95 -14.30
N LEU A 80 -13.57 -0.01 -13.67
CA LEU A 80 -12.37 -0.64 -14.21
C LEU A 80 -12.67 -1.38 -15.51
N VAL A 81 -13.73 -2.20 -15.54
CA VAL A 81 -14.15 -2.91 -16.77
C VAL A 81 -14.50 -1.92 -17.87
N SER A 82 -15.32 -0.91 -17.57
CA SER A 82 -15.72 0.09 -18.56
C SER A 82 -14.54 0.90 -19.09
N LEU A 83 -13.55 1.19 -18.24
CA LEU A 83 -12.34 1.90 -18.65
C LEU A 83 -11.46 1.02 -19.53
N LYS A 84 -11.24 -0.24 -19.14
CA LYS A 84 -10.40 -1.20 -19.87
C LYS A 84 -10.84 -1.37 -21.33
N GLU A 85 -12.13 -1.41 -21.60
CA GLU A 85 -12.69 -1.51 -22.97
C GLU A 85 -12.39 -0.27 -23.83
N LYS A 86 -12.19 0.90 -23.21
CA LYS A 86 -11.95 2.18 -23.88
C LYS A 86 -10.47 2.52 -24.02
N MET A 87 -9.60 1.82 -23.30
CA MET A 87 -8.17 2.09 -23.27
C MET A 87 -7.45 1.48 -24.47
N LYS A 88 -6.52 2.25 -25.04
CA LYS A 88 -5.45 1.72 -25.89
C LYS A 88 -4.17 1.75 -25.08
N LEU A 89 -3.61 0.58 -24.81
CA LEU A 89 -2.38 0.47 -24.04
C LEU A 89 -1.17 0.93 -24.86
N PRO A 90 -0.17 1.57 -24.24
CA PRO A 90 1.12 1.83 -24.88
C PRO A 90 1.87 0.51 -25.14
N PRO A 91 3.02 0.54 -25.82
CA PRO A 91 3.90 -0.63 -25.93
C PRO A 91 4.17 -1.27 -24.57
N GLN A 92 4.06 -2.59 -24.54
CA GLN A 92 4.26 -3.42 -23.35
C GLN A 92 5.60 -4.17 -23.46
N PRO A 93 6.23 -4.57 -22.35
CA PRO A 93 5.80 -4.36 -20.96
C PRO A 93 6.12 -2.94 -20.44
N VAL A 94 5.50 -2.56 -19.32
CA VAL A 94 5.71 -1.26 -18.65
C VAL A 94 6.35 -1.43 -17.27
N THR A 95 7.07 -0.40 -16.80
CA THR A 95 7.55 -0.32 -15.42
C THR A 95 6.84 0.84 -14.72
N ALA A 96 6.26 0.60 -13.55
CA ALA A 96 5.68 1.64 -12.71
C ALA A 96 6.64 1.98 -11.57
N LEU A 97 6.91 3.27 -11.36
CA LEU A 97 7.84 3.71 -10.34
C LEU A 97 7.48 5.08 -9.78
N VAL A 98 8.00 5.38 -8.60
CA VAL A 98 8.10 6.73 -8.06
C VAL A 98 9.56 7.15 -8.13
N TYR A 99 9.85 8.23 -8.86
CA TYR A 99 11.20 8.79 -8.97
C TYR A 99 11.36 10.02 -8.09
N THR A 100 12.39 10.05 -7.26
CA THR A 100 12.73 11.18 -6.41
C THR A 100 13.99 11.86 -6.94
N ALA A 101 13.81 12.86 -7.80
CA ALA A 101 14.91 13.52 -8.51
C ALA A 101 15.99 14.09 -7.57
N ALA A 102 15.59 14.69 -6.44
CA ALA A 102 16.53 15.29 -5.49
C ALA A 102 17.47 14.24 -4.84
N ALA A 103 16.99 13.01 -4.67
CA ALA A 103 17.75 11.92 -4.07
C ALA A 103 18.38 10.98 -5.12
N HIS A 104 18.14 11.23 -6.42
CA HIS A 104 18.51 10.33 -7.51
C HIS A 104 18.08 8.87 -7.27
N SER A 105 16.93 8.69 -6.61
CA SER A 105 16.42 7.38 -6.19
C SER A 105 15.06 7.07 -6.81
N ALA A 106 14.73 5.79 -6.91
CA ALA A 106 13.46 5.31 -7.42
C ALA A 106 12.90 4.15 -6.59
N ASN A 107 11.60 4.15 -6.34
CA ASN A 107 10.88 2.98 -5.86
C ASN A 107 10.10 2.37 -7.03
N ILE A 108 10.51 1.19 -7.50
CA ILE A 108 9.81 0.48 -8.56
C ILE A 108 8.74 -0.40 -7.93
N TRP A 109 7.50 -0.27 -8.36
CA TRP A 109 6.38 -1.11 -7.92
C TRP A 109 6.49 -2.54 -8.48
N THR A 110 6.27 -3.53 -7.63
CA THR A 110 6.26 -4.96 -8.00
C THR A 110 4.84 -5.45 -8.32
N PRO A 111 4.67 -6.65 -8.90
CA PRO A 111 3.36 -7.28 -9.04
C PRO A 111 2.63 -7.54 -7.71
N ALA A 112 3.35 -7.60 -6.58
CA ALA A 112 2.73 -7.76 -5.26
C ALA A 112 2.08 -6.46 -4.76
N SER A 113 2.49 -5.30 -5.28
CA SER A 113 1.96 -4.00 -4.88
C SER A 113 0.50 -3.78 -5.31
N ALA A 114 -0.23 -2.95 -4.56
CA ALA A 114 -1.57 -2.53 -4.96
C ALA A 114 -1.58 -1.81 -6.32
N GLN A 115 -0.54 -1.02 -6.60
CA GLN A 115 -0.33 -0.31 -7.86
C GLN A 115 -0.11 -1.28 -9.02
N GLY A 116 0.73 -2.29 -8.83
CA GLY A 116 1.02 -3.34 -9.80
C GLY A 116 -0.22 -4.15 -10.13
N GLN A 117 -0.92 -4.63 -9.10
CA GLN A 117 -2.18 -5.37 -9.27
C GLN A 117 -3.25 -4.54 -9.99
N MET A 118 -3.36 -3.24 -9.70
CA MET A 118 -4.29 -2.35 -10.41
C MET A 118 -3.93 -2.22 -11.90
N LEU A 119 -2.65 -2.07 -12.23
CA LEU A 119 -2.19 -2.00 -13.62
C LEU A 119 -2.48 -3.30 -14.38
N GLU A 120 -2.24 -4.46 -13.74
CA GLU A 120 -2.58 -5.77 -14.31
C GLU A 120 -4.10 -5.94 -14.52
N GLN A 121 -4.93 -5.49 -13.57
CA GLN A 121 -6.39 -5.48 -13.73
C GLN A 121 -6.82 -4.65 -14.95
N LEU A 122 -6.20 -3.49 -15.16
CA LEU A 122 -6.39 -2.64 -16.35
C LEU A 122 -5.84 -3.24 -17.65
N GLY A 123 -5.09 -4.34 -17.57
CA GLY A 123 -4.57 -5.09 -18.71
C GLY A 123 -3.12 -4.78 -19.09
N PHE A 124 -2.41 -3.96 -18.31
CA PHE A 124 -0.97 -3.77 -18.50
C PHE A 124 -0.21 -5.05 -18.15
N SER A 125 0.94 -5.25 -18.80
CA SER A 125 1.93 -6.26 -18.43
C SER A 125 3.12 -5.56 -17.78
N LEU A 126 3.39 -5.87 -16.52
CA LEU A 126 4.54 -5.32 -15.80
C LEU A 126 5.83 -5.97 -16.27
N ALA A 127 6.88 -5.16 -16.43
CA ALA A 127 8.19 -5.64 -16.85
C ALA A 127 8.85 -6.46 -15.72
N THR A 128 9.47 -7.58 -16.09
CA THR A 128 10.36 -8.30 -15.17
C THR A 128 11.63 -7.49 -14.97
N LEU A 129 11.97 -7.20 -13.72
CA LEU A 129 13.20 -6.50 -13.39
C LEU A 129 14.41 -7.41 -13.61
N PRO A 130 15.51 -6.89 -14.17
CA PRO A 130 16.74 -7.65 -14.32
C PRO A 130 17.28 -8.07 -12.94
N GLY A 131 17.88 -9.27 -12.88
CA GLY A 131 18.57 -9.73 -11.68
C GLY A 131 19.78 -8.86 -11.35
N GLY A 132 20.18 -8.83 -10.07
CA GLY A 132 21.40 -8.14 -9.64
C GLY A 132 21.28 -6.62 -9.49
N LEU A 133 20.05 -6.07 -9.48
CA LEU A 133 19.85 -4.67 -9.12
C LEU A 133 20.32 -4.42 -7.67
N PRO A 134 21.06 -3.33 -7.41
CA PRO A 134 21.49 -2.97 -6.06
C PRO A 134 20.30 -2.41 -5.28
N ALA A 135 19.41 -3.31 -4.84
CA ALA A 135 18.20 -2.93 -4.13
C ALA A 135 18.52 -2.48 -2.69
N SER A 136 18.01 -1.32 -2.30
CA SER A 136 18.10 -0.80 -0.94
C SER A 136 16.97 -1.35 -0.05
N HIS A 137 17.19 -1.33 1.26
CA HIS A 137 16.20 -1.69 2.29
C HIS A 137 15.92 -0.54 3.26
N SER A 138 16.21 0.71 2.86
CA SER A 138 16.04 1.89 3.73
C SER A 138 14.62 2.06 4.28
N GLN A 139 13.60 1.68 3.51
CA GLN A 139 12.19 1.68 3.92
C GLN A 139 11.72 0.34 4.51
N GLY A 140 12.65 -0.48 5.01
CA GLY A 140 12.39 -1.83 5.49
C GLY A 140 12.34 -2.88 4.38
N LYS A 141 12.09 -4.13 4.78
CA LYS A 141 11.88 -5.24 3.85
C LYS A 141 10.44 -5.19 3.34
N ARG A 142 10.27 -4.65 2.13
CA ARG A 142 8.97 -4.49 1.49
C ARG A 142 8.83 -5.42 0.28
N HIS A 143 7.62 -5.93 0.05
CA HIS A 143 7.32 -6.80 -1.09
C HIS A 143 6.77 -6.04 -2.30
N ASP A 144 6.17 -4.87 -2.07
CA ASP A 144 5.53 -4.03 -3.09
C ASP A 144 6.53 -3.17 -3.88
N ILE A 145 7.76 -2.97 -3.38
CA ILE A 145 8.76 -2.14 -4.05
C ILE A 145 10.15 -2.75 -4.13
N VAL A 146 10.85 -2.41 -5.22
CA VAL A 146 12.32 -2.48 -5.32
C VAL A 146 12.87 -1.06 -5.24
N GLN A 147 13.68 -0.79 -4.21
CA GLN A 147 14.28 0.53 -3.98
C GLN A 147 15.61 0.61 -4.71
N LEU A 148 15.77 1.61 -5.57
CA LEU A 148 17.02 1.91 -6.29
C LEU A 148 17.56 3.27 -5.83
N GLY A 149 18.89 3.37 -5.71
CA GLY A 149 19.57 4.57 -5.22
C GLY A 149 20.04 4.43 -3.78
#